data_AF-A0A4Q9QB28-F1
#
_entry.id   AF-A0A4Q9QB28-F1
#
_cell.length_a   1.000
_cell.length_b   1.000
_cell.length_c   1.000
_cell.angle_alpha   90.00
_cell.angle_beta   90.00
_cell.angle_gamma   90.00
#
_symmetry.space_group_name_H-M   'P 1'
#
loop_
_entity.id
_entity.type
_entity.pdbx_description
1 polymer ?
#
loop_
_entity_poly.entity_id
_entity_poly.type
_entity_poly.pdbx_seq_one_letter_code
_entity_poly.pdbx_strand_id
1 'polypeptide(L)'
;MSPISDLVPVRVRRARPCPLPHPPLRSDDGTHQLAIKTSRIMSALFFSSFDVTRQAFYRSGLAAAIVNLKPIVPGHVLVIPTRVVPRFADLEQDELASLMASVQHVGRVIERVYGADGLTIACQDGKAAGQTVPHLHFHLLPRKIQGDAFARNDDVYPALERFEGGLVDNLRRVPQPLQVDADEDRKPRTLEDMEKEALWLKTFFDPVEGS
;
A
#
# COMPACT_ATOMS: atom_id res chain seq x y z
N MET A 1 3.46 21.52 47.10
CA MET A 1 2.14 20.87 46.93
C MET A 1 1.09 21.96 46.90
N SER A 2 0.58 22.26 45.71
CA SER A 2 -0.58 23.13 45.48
C SER A 2 -1.49 22.41 44.48
N PRO A 3 -2.80 22.28 44.73
CA PRO A 3 -3.69 21.54 43.85
C PRO A 3 -4.17 22.45 42.72
N ILE A 4 -4.11 21.96 41.47
CA ILE A 4 -4.83 22.56 40.35
C ILE A 4 -5.98 21.62 40.03
N SER A 5 -7.11 21.89 40.68
CA SER A 5 -8.43 21.46 40.25
C SER A 5 -9.03 22.67 39.53
N ASP A 6 -9.35 22.54 38.24
CA ASP A 6 -10.51 23.17 37.58
C ASP A 6 -10.42 22.93 36.07
N LEU A 7 -10.86 21.75 35.66
CA LEU A 7 -11.14 21.42 34.25
C LEU A 7 -12.51 22.01 33.88
N VAL A 8 -12.51 23.03 33.02
CA VAL A 8 -13.72 23.53 32.36
C VAL A 8 -14.16 22.53 31.28
N PRO A 9 -15.44 22.17 31.16
CA PRO A 9 -15.89 21.24 30.13
C PRO A 9 -15.93 21.94 28.75
N VAL A 10 -15.09 21.48 27.82
CA VAL A 10 -15.15 21.89 26.41
C VAL A 10 -16.37 21.24 25.75
N ARG A 11 -17.30 22.08 25.30
CA ARG A 11 -18.54 21.68 24.63
C ARG A 11 -18.24 21.29 23.18
N VAL A 12 -18.16 20.00 22.89
CA VAL A 12 -18.00 19.48 21.52
C VAL A 12 -19.27 19.78 20.71
N ARG A 13 -19.18 20.68 19.73
CA ARG A 13 -20.24 20.90 18.74
C ARG A 13 -20.20 19.75 17.72
N ARG A 14 -21.31 19.02 17.57
CA ARG A 14 -21.48 18.04 16.49
C ARG A 14 -21.38 18.74 15.14
N ALA A 15 -20.41 18.34 14.31
CA ALA A 15 -20.34 18.74 12.91
C ALA A 15 -21.51 18.11 12.14
N ARG A 16 -22.17 18.90 11.28
CA ARG A 16 -23.20 18.39 10.36
C ARG A 16 -22.50 17.71 9.17
N PRO A 17 -23.05 16.62 8.61
CA PRO A 17 -22.48 15.98 7.44
C PRO A 17 -22.56 16.92 6.23
N CYS A 18 -21.43 17.10 5.55
CA CYS A 18 -21.33 17.86 4.32
C CYS A 18 -21.92 17.02 3.16
N PRO A 19 -22.83 17.56 2.33
CA PRO A 19 -23.29 16.82 1.15
C PRO A 19 -22.18 16.75 0.11
N LEU A 20 -22.01 15.57 -0.49
CA LEU A 20 -21.08 15.32 -1.60
C LEU A 20 -21.50 16.16 -2.83
N PRO A 21 -20.57 16.79 -3.55
CA PRO A 21 -20.91 17.48 -4.79
C PRO A 21 -21.23 16.47 -5.91
N HIS A 22 -22.36 16.67 -6.58
CA HIS A 22 -22.70 15.96 -7.82
C HIS A 22 -21.90 16.54 -8.99
N PRO A 23 -21.47 15.72 -9.96
CA PRO A 23 -20.80 16.20 -11.17
C PRO A 23 -21.79 16.95 -12.09
N PRO A 24 -21.34 17.99 -12.82
CA PRO A 24 -22.19 18.68 -13.78
C PRO A 24 -22.47 17.78 -14.99
N LEU A 25 -23.74 17.73 -15.41
CA LEU A 25 -24.16 17.16 -16.68
C LEU A 25 -23.57 18.02 -17.81
N ARG A 26 -22.68 17.44 -18.62
CA ARG A 26 -22.23 18.05 -19.88
C ARG A 26 -23.10 17.57 -21.04
N SER A 27 -23.52 18.53 -21.83
CA SER A 27 -24.21 18.38 -23.11
C SER A 27 -23.33 17.63 -24.12
N ASP A 28 -24.01 16.81 -24.92
CA ASP A 28 -23.51 16.12 -26.09
C ASP A 28 -23.51 17.08 -27.29
N ASP A 29 -22.34 17.38 -27.84
CA ASP A 29 -22.20 17.99 -29.14
C ASP A 29 -20.97 17.42 -29.83
N GLY A 30 -21.21 16.72 -30.94
CA GLY A 30 -20.29 15.78 -31.55
C GLY A 30 -19.05 16.39 -32.20
N THR A 31 -17.99 15.59 -32.25
CA THR A 31 -17.09 15.36 -33.41
C THR A 31 -16.00 14.39 -32.98
N HIS A 32 -16.29 13.08 -33.04
CA HIS A 32 -15.29 12.04 -32.78
C HIS A 32 -14.38 11.85 -33.99
N GLN A 33 -13.40 12.75 -34.14
CA GLN A 33 -12.26 12.53 -35.02
C GLN A 33 -11.02 12.21 -34.17
N LEU A 34 -10.67 10.93 -34.20
CA LEU A 34 -9.31 10.40 -34.15
C LEU A 34 -8.38 10.97 -33.06
N ALA A 35 -8.50 10.45 -31.84
CA ALA A 35 -7.42 10.48 -30.86
C ALA A 35 -7.13 9.05 -30.42
N ILE A 36 -6.34 8.32 -31.22
CA ILE A 36 -5.54 7.21 -30.69
C ILE A 36 -4.49 7.87 -29.80
N LYS A 37 -4.86 8.16 -28.55
CA LYS A 37 -3.90 8.47 -27.50
C LYS A 37 -3.04 7.22 -27.35
N THR A 38 -1.74 7.36 -27.61
CA THR A 38 -0.72 6.37 -27.34
C THR A 38 -0.83 5.96 -25.88
N SER A 39 -1.54 4.86 -25.62
CA SER A 39 -1.54 4.20 -24.32
C SER A 39 -0.11 3.73 -24.12
N ARG A 40 0.64 4.43 -23.26
CA ARG A 40 1.98 4.02 -22.84
C ARG A 40 1.79 2.63 -22.24
N ILE A 41 2.19 1.59 -22.96
CA ILE A 41 2.09 0.20 -22.48
C ILE A 41 2.83 0.17 -21.15
N MET A 42 2.10 -0.03 -20.05
CA MET A 42 2.72 -0.21 -18.75
C MET A 42 3.63 -1.43 -18.85
N SER A 43 4.93 -1.25 -18.60
CA SER A 43 5.86 -2.37 -18.60
C SER A 43 5.41 -3.41 -17.57
N ALA A 44 5.58 -4.70 -17.89
CA ALA A 44 5.27 -5.76 -16.93
C ALA A 44 6.10 -5.57 -15.65
N LEU A 45 5.47 -5.77 -14.49
CA LEU A 45 6.13 -5.76 -13.19
C LEU A 45 5.91 -7.10 -12.51
N PHE A 46 6.99 -7.69 -12.02
CA PHE A 46 6.96 -8.99 -11.38
C PHE A 46 7.33 -8.89 -9.91
N PHE A 47 6.60 -9.61 -9.08
CA PHE A 47 6.99 -9.92 -7.72
C PHE A 47 7.43 -11.39 -7.68
N SER A 48 8.74 -11.67 -7.66
CA SER A 48 9.27 -12.99 -7.96
C SER A 48 8.78 -13.47 -9.34
N SER A 49 7.93 -14.49 -9.40
CA SER A 49 7.34 -15.01 -10.65
C SER A 49 5.90 -14.56 -10.89
N PHE A 50 5.35 -13.70 -10.04
CA PHE A 50 3.95 -13.28 -10.09
C PHE A 50 3.82 -11.94 -10.83
N ASP A 51 2.93 -11.84 -11.82
CA ASP A 51 2.61 -10.57 -12.47
C ASP A 51 1.79 -9.70 -11.51
N VAL A 52 2.37 -8.56 -11.11
CA VAL A 52 1.78 -7.58 -10.19
C VAL A 52 1.53 -6.22 -10.86
N THR A 53 1.46 -6.20 -12.19
CA THR A 53 1.34 -4.97 -12.99
C THR A 53 0.10 -4.15 -12.63
N ARG A 54 -1.03 -4.81 -12.35
CA ARG A 54 -2.32 -4.19 -12.02
C ARG A 54 -2.40 -3.72 -10.57
N GLN A 55 -1.63 -4.36 -9.69
CA GLN A 55 -1.54 -4.12 -8.27
C GLN A 55 -0.55 -3.00 -7.95
N ALA A 56 0.28 -2.60 -8.91
CA ALA A 56 1.22 -1.49 -8.79
C ALA A 56 0.50 -0.16 -8.80
N PHE A 57 0.72 0.65 -7.77
CA PHE A 57 0.16 2.00 -7.63
C PHE A 57 1.20 3.13 -7.72
N TYR A 58 2.47 2.79 -7.59
CA TYR A 58 3.58 3.72 -7.77
C TYR A 58 4.71 3.02 -8.52
N ARG A 59 5.41 3.77 -9.38
CA ARG A 59 6.63 3.32 -10.07
C ARG A 59 7.61 4.47 -10.15
N SER A 60 8.85 4.20 -9.77
CA SER A 60 10.01 5.00 -10.16
C SER A 60 10.76 4.29 -11.30
N GLY A 61 11.95 4.76 -11.67
CA GLY A 61 12.78 4.10 -12.69
C GLY A 61 13.20 2.67 -12.31
N LEU A 62 13.58 2.45 -11.04
CA LEU A 62 14.17 1.19 -10.57
C LEU A 62 13.43 0.53 -9.39
N ALA A 63 12.30 1.10 -8.97
CA ALA A 63 11.47 0.54 -7.92
C ALA A 63 9.97 0.75 -8.19
N ALA A 64 9.14 0.00 -7.48
CA ALA A 64 7.69 0.10 -7.56
C ALA A 64 7.05 -0.14 -6.21
N ALA A 65 5.81 0.32 -6.03
CA ALA A 65 4.98 -0.05 -4.89
C ALA A 65 3.71 -0.75 -5.33
N ILE A 66 3.37 -1.82 -4.62
CA ILE A 66 2.25 -2.70 -4.91
C ILE A 66 1.36 -2.85 -3.68
N VAL A 67 0.05 -2.97 -3.90
CA VAL A 67 -0.89 -3.31 -2.82
C VAL A 67 -0.73 -4.78 -2.41
N ASN A 68 -0.99 -5.09 -1.14
CA ASN A 68 -0.73 -6.41 -0.59
C ASN A 68 -1.94 -7.36 -0.76
N LEU A 69 -1.74 -8.66 -1.02
CA LEU A 69 -2.84 -9.63 -1.12
C LEU A 69 -3.60 -9.82 0.20
N LYS A 70 -2.91 -9.79 1.35
CA LYS A 70 -3.51 -9.93 2.69
C LYS A 70 -2.96 -8.86 3.63
N PRO A 71 -3.40 -7.59 3.52
CA PRO A 71 -2.89 -6.52 4.37
C PRO A 71 -3.00 -6.90 5.86
N ILE A 72 -1.96 -6.60 6.64
CA ILE A 72 -1.91 -6.87 8.09
C ILE A 72 -2.77 -5.81 8.79
N VAL A 73 -2.65 -4.59 8.31
CA VAL A 73 -3.46 -3.42 8.69
C VAL A 73 -3.94 -2.74 7.41
N PRO A 74 -5.04 -1.97 7.43
CA PRO A 74 -5.44 -1.14 6.29
C PRO A 74 -4.28 -0.27 5.80
N GLY A 75 -4.00 -0.30 4.50
CA GLY A 75 -2.86 0.40 3.91
C GLY A 75 -1.50 -0.30 4.04
N HIS A 76 -1.45 -1.55 4.49
CA HIS A 76 -0.25 -2.37 4.36
C HIS A 76 0.09 -2.60 2.88
N VAL A 77 1.16 -1.96 2.42
CA VAL A 77 1.67 -2.05 1.05
C VAL A 77 3.12 -2.55 1.03
N LEU A 78 3.59 -2.96 -0.14
CA LEU A 78 4.97 -3.37 -0.37
C LEU A 78 5.67 -2.40 -1.32
N VAL A 79 6.96 -2.13 -1.07
CA VAL A 79 7.85 -1.43 -2.00
C VAL A 79 8.97 -2.39 -2.41
N ILE A 80 9.17 -2.55 -3.72
CA ILE A 80 10.05 -3.57 -4.32
C ILE A 80 10.97 -2.94 -5.37
N PRO A 81 12.19 -3.46 -5.59
CA PRO A 81 12.96 -3.12 -6.78
C PRO A 81 12.25 -3.65 -8.03
N THR A 82 12.45 -2.99 -9.18
CA THR A 82 11.88 -3.46 -10.46
C THR A 82 12.58 -4.74 -10.92
N ARG A 83 13.89 -4.86 -10.66
CA ARG A 83 14.65 -6.08 -10.90
C ARG A 83 14.40 -7.07 -9.76
N VAL A 84 14.09 -8.31 -10.13
CA VAL A 84 13.84 -9.38 -9.16
C VAL A 84 15.16 -9.83 -8.53
N VAL A 85 15.42 -9.35 -7.31
CA VAL A 85 16.57 -9.76 -6.49
C VAL A 85 16.11 -10.35 -5.16
N PRO A 86 16.66 -11.47 -4.69
CA PRO A 86 16.19 -12.09 -3.46
C PRO A 86 16.69 -11.38 -2.20
N ARG A 87 17.89 -10.78 -2.22
CA ARG A 87 18.52 -10.20 -1.02
C ARG A 87 18.79 -8.70 -1.18
N PHE A 88 18.84 -8.01 -0.05
CA PHE A 88 19.23 -6.59 0.01
C PHE A 88 20.65 -6.38 -0.53
N ALA A 89 21.55 -7.33 -0.27
CA ALA A 89 22.94 -7.30 -0.74
C ALA A 89 23.10 -7.47 -2.26
N ASP A 90 22.06 -7.90 -2.97
CA ASP A 90 22.09 -8.12 -4.42
C ASP A 90 21.73 -6.86 -5.23
N LEU A 91 21.38 -5.76 -4.54
CA LEU A 91 21.06 -4.48 -5.16
C LEU A 91 22.31 -3.77 -5.70
N GLU A 92 22.16 -3.13 -6.85
CA GLU A 92 23.09 -2.11 -7.32
C GLU A 92 22.85 -0.78 -6.58
N GLN A 93 23.83 0.13 -6.60
CA GLN A 93 23.78 1.33 -5.76
C GLN A 93 22.69 2.32 -6.18
N ASP A 94 22.41 2.40 -7.47
CA ASP A 94 21.31 3.19 -8.04
C ASP A 94 19.94 2.59 -7.71
N GLU A 95 19.82 1.26 -7.75
CA GLU A 95 18.62 0.55 -7.31
C GLU A 95 18.36 0.75 -5.82
N LEU A 96 19.40 0.66 -4.97
CA LEU A 96 19.29 0.94 -3.55
C LEU A 96 18.80 2.36 -3.29
N ALA A 97 19.42 3.35 -3.94
CA ALA A 97 19.03 4.75 -3.80
C ALA A 97 17.58 4.98 -4.24
N SER A 98 17.21 4.45 -5.40
CA SER A 98 15.84 4.51 -5.93
C SER A 98 14.82 3.82 -5.02
N LEU A 99 15.16 2.64 -4.50
CA LEU A 99 14.30 1.84 -3.63
C LEU A 99 14.04 2.57 -2.31
N MET A 100 15.08 3.07 -1.65
CA MET A 100 14.92 3.77 -0.36
C MET A 100 14.24 5.13 -0.51
N ALA A 101 14.50 5.86 -1.59
CA ALA A 101 13.75 7.07 -1.93
C ALA A 101 12.26 6.76 -2.16
N SER A 102 11.97 5.63 -2.82
CA SER A 102 10.60 5.16 -3.04
C SER A 102 9.92 4.75 -1.74
N VAL A 103 10.60 4.02 -0.85
CA VAL A 103 10.10 3.68 0.50
C VAL A 103 9.72 4.95 1.27
N GLN A 104 10.59 5.97 1.26
CA GLN A 104 10.30 7.23 1.94
C GLN A 104 9.12 7.98 1.30
N HIS A 105 9.06 8.06 -0.03
CA HIS A 105 8.00 8.78 -0.74
C HIS A 105 6.64 8.10 -0.56
N VAL A 106 6.57 6.80 -0.80
CA VAL A 106 5.37 5.98 -0.62
C VAL A 106 4.93 5.99 0.83
N GLY A 107 5.87 5.85 1.78
CA GLY A 107 5.58 5.93 3.22
C GLY A 107 4.85 7.22 3.59
N ARG A 108 5.37 8.38 3.19
CA ARG A 108 4.73 9.68 3.45
C ARG A 108 3.30 9.76 2.90
N VAL A 109 3.08 9.23 1.69
CA VAL A 109 1.73 9.22 1.08
C VAL A 109 0.80 8.29 1.85
N ILE A 110 1.26 7.08 2.17
CA ILE A 110 0.49 6.05 2.87
C ILE A 110 0.12 6.49 4.29
N GLU A 111 1.07 7.04 5.05
CA GLU A 111 0.80 7.57 6.39
C GLU A 111 -0.29 8.66 6.36
N ARG A 112 -0.16 9.62 5.43
CA ARG A 112 -1.14 10.71 5.25
C ARG A 112 -2.52 10.19 4.83
N VAL A 113 -2.59 9.36 3.81
CA VAL A 113 -3.85 8.91 3.19
C VAL A 113 -4.66 8.03 4.13
N TYR A 114 -4.00 7.22 4.96
CA TYR A 114 -4.67 6.37 5.94
C TYR A 114 -4.85 7.05 7.31
N GLY A 115 -4.43 8.31 7.45
CA GLY A 115 -4.51 9.08 8.69
C GLY A 115 -3.80 8.36 9.84
N ALA A 116 -2.58 7.92 9.58
CA ALA A 116 -1.70 7.28 10.55
C ALA A 116 -0.80 8.32 11.23
N ASP A 117 -0.31 7.94 12.42
CA ASP A 117 0.61 8.73 13.24
C ASP A 117 2.07 8.28 13.08
N GLY A 118 2.29 7.25 12.27
CA GLY A 118 3.61 6.71 11.93
C GLY A 118 3.52 5.43 11.11
N LEU A 119 4.68 4.82 10.86
CA LEU A 119 4.80 3.60 10.07
C LEU A 119 5.65 2.56 10.79
N THR A 120 5.25 1.31 10.66
CA THR A 120 6.20 0.19 10.74
C THR A 120 6.74 -0.05 9.34
N ILE A 121 8.06 0.14 9.17
CA ILE A 121 8.78 -0.18 7.95
C ILE A 121 9.65 -1.40 8.24
N ALA A 122 9.40 -2.51 7.56
CA ALA A 122 10.07 -3.78 7.82
C ALA A 122 10.60 -4.42 6.54
N CYS A 123 11.77 -5.03 6.61
CA CYS A 123 12.36 -5.85 5.55
C CYS A 123 12.85 -7.16 6.19
N GLN A 124 12.38 -8.29 5.66
CA GLN A 124 12.82 -9.62 6.06
C GLN A 124 13.81 -10.10 4.99
N ASP A 125 15.10 -9.84 5.21
CA ASP A 125 16.15 -10.14 4.23
C ASP A 125 16.64 -11.59 4.35
N GLY A 126 16.03 -12.49 3.57
CA GLY A 126 16.36 -13.91 3.52
C GLY A 126 15.47 -14.79 4.40
N LYS A 127 15.46 -16.10 4.09
CA LYS A 127 14.58 -17.09 4.73
C LYS A 127 14.69 -17.13 6.26
N ALA A 128 15.90 -16.96 6.79
CA ALA A 128 16.12 -16.95 8.25
C ALA A 128 15.51 -15.73 8.95
N ALA A 129 15.28 -14.63 8.22
CA ALA A 129 14.58 -13.44 8.71
C ALA A 129 13.05 -13.53 8.51
N GLY A 130 12.56 -14.64 7.95
CA GLY A 130 11.13 -14.88 7.69
C GLY A 130 10.67 -14.58 6.27
N GLN A 131 11.57 -14.25 5.34
CA GLN A 131 11.20 -14.04 3.93
C GLN A 131 10.62 -15.31 3.30
N THR A 132 9.45 -15.22 2.66
CA THR A 132 8.89 -16.36 1.92
C THR A 132 8.85 -16.18 0.42
N VAL A 133 8.68 -14.96 -0.09
CA VAL A 133 8.81 -14.66 -1.52
C VAL A 133 10.26 -14.22 -1.79
N PRO A 134 11.02 -14.92 -2.66
CA PRO A 134 12.43 -14.63 -2.94
C PRO A 134 12.58 -13.42 -3.88
N HIS A 135 12.02 -12.30 -3.46
CA HIS A 135 12.18 -10.99 -4.06
C HIS A 135 12.18 -9.99 -2.91
N LEU A 136 13.22 -9.16 -2.78
CA LEU A 136 13.34 -8.12 -1.77
C LEU A 136 12.11 -7.22 -1.77
N HIS A 137 11.56 -6.98 -0.58
CA HIS A 137 10.42 -6.09 -0.42
C HIS A 137 10.42 -5.46 0.98
N PHE A 138 10.00 -4.20 1.02
CA PHE A 138 9.76 -3.47 2.25
C PHE A 138 8.27 -3.42 2.52
N HIS A 139 7.86 -3.87 3.70
CA HIS A 139 6.52 -3.68 4.21
C HIS A 139 6.38 -2.29 4.80
N LEU A 140 5.35 -1.56 4.38
CA LEU A 140 4.96 -0.28 4.97
C LEU A 140 3.59 -0.46 5.60
N LEU A 141 3.51 -0.36 6.93
CA LEU A 141 2.28 -0.53 7.70
C LEU A 141 1.93 0.78 8.43
N PRO A 142 0.85 1.47 8.04
CA PRO A 142 0.25 2.58 8.79
C PRO A 142 -0.03 2.19 10.24
N ARG A 143 0.44 2.99 11.21
CA ARG A 143 0.20 2.79 12.64
C ARG A 143 -0.51 4.00 13.24
N LYS A 144 -1.41 3.76 14.19
CA LYS A 144 -2.15 4.82 14.89
C LYS A 144 -1.83 4.82 16.38
N ILE A 145 -1.87 5.97 17.03
CA ILE A 145 -1.80 6.05 18.49
C ILE A 145 -3.11 5.57 19.10
N GLN A 146 -4.24 5.86 18.43
CA GLN A 146 -5.57 5.45 18.86
C GLN A 146 -6.28 4.69 17.73
N GLY A 147 -6.86 3.54 18.06
CA GLY A 147 -7.56 2.70 17.09
C GLY A 147 -6.62 1.98 16.11
N ASP A 148 -5.40 1.66 16.55
CA ASP A 148 -4.51 0.78 15.81
C ASP A 148 -5.06 -0.65 15.75
N ALA A 149 -4.64 -1.40 14.75
CA ALA A 149 -4.98 -2.83 14.64
C ALA A 149 -4.35 -3.68 15.75
N PHE A 150 -3.29 -3.16 16.39
CA PHE A 150 -2.56 -3.85 17.44
C PHE A 150 -2.72 -3.15 18.78
N ALA A 151 -3.10 -3.90 19.82
CA ALA A 151 -3.18 -3.38 21.18
C ALA A 151 -1.79 -3.07 21.76
N ARG A 152 -0.77 -3.86 21.40
CA ARG A 152 0.63 -3.61 21.76
C ARG A 152 1.46 -3.44 20.49
N ASN A 153 2.38 -2.49 20.50
CA ASN A 153 3.21 -2.22 19.32
C ASN A 153 3.93 -3.48 18.79
N ASP A 154 4.46 -4.30 19.70
CA ASP A 154 5.27 -5.48 19.37
C ASP A 154 4.47 -6.64 18.76
N ASP A 155 3.14 -6.60 18.78
CA ASP A 155 2.29 -7.62 18.16
C ASP A 155 2.38 -7.59 16.62
N VAL A 156 2.95 -6.51 16.05
CA VAL A 156 3.21 -6.40 14.61
C VAL A 156 4.24 -7.42 14.10
N TYR A 157 5.23 -7.78 14.91
CA TYR A 157 6.31 -8.70 14.52
C TYR A 157 5.83 -10.13 14.29
N PRO A 158 5.09 -10.78 15.23
CA PRO A 158 4.52 -12.09 14.96
C PRO A 158 3.48 -12.04 13.83
N ALA A 159 2.80 -10.90 13.63
CA ALA A 159 1.85 -10.74 12.51
C ALA A 159 2.53 -10.72 11.14
N LEU A 160 3.71 -10.08 11.04
CA LEU A 160 4.57 -10.09 9.86
C LEU A 160 5.06 -11.52 9.54
N GLU A 161 5.58 -12.24 10.54
CA GLU A 161 6.04 -13.62 10.38
C GLU A 161 4.94 -14.55 9.87
N ARG A 162 3.75 -14.50 10.49
CA ARG A 162 2.58 -15.30 10.05
C ARG A 162 2.12 -14.93 8.65
N PHE A 163 2.18 -13.65 8.29
CA PHE A 163 1.78 -13.15 6.98
C PHE A 163 2.69 -13.72 5.88
N GLU A 164 4.00 -13.62 6.08
CA GLU A 164 4.98 -14.16 5.15
C GLU A 164 4.78 -15.68 4.97
N GLY A 165 4.61 -16.43 6.07
CA GLY A 165 4.42 -17.89 6.06
C GLY A 165 3.33 -18.40 5.10
N GLY A 166 2.29 -17.60 4.83
CA GLY A 166 1.21 -17.97 3.91
C GLY A 166 1.31 -17.41 2.49
N LEU A 167 2.21 -16.46 2.22
CA LEU A 167 2.13 -15.62 1.02
C LEU A 167 2.25 -16.41 -0.29
N VAL A 168 3.21 -17.34 -0.36
CA VAL A 168 3.47 -18.17 -1.56
C VAL A 168 2.26 -19.02 -1.93
N ASP A 169 1.66 -19.69 -0.94
CA ASP A 169 0.48 -20.54 -1.17
C ASP A 169 -0.75 -19.71 -1.55
N ASN A 170 -0.93 -18.55 -0.94
CA ASN A 170 -2.05 -17.66 -1.25
C ASN A 170 -1.96 -17.07 -2.66
N LEU A 171 -0.76 -16.65 -3.10
CA LEU A 171 -0.54 -16.13 -4.45
C LEU A 171 -0.83 -17.19 -5.53
N ARG A 172 -0.69 -18.48 -5.21
CA ARG A 172 -1.03 -19.59 -6.11
C ARG A 172 -2.52 -19.94 -6.13
N ARG A 173 -3.30 -19.54 -5.12
CA ARG A 173 -4.65 -20.07 -4.82
C ARG A 173 -5.81 -19.08 -5.03
N VAL A 174 -5.65 -17.97 -5.76
CA VAL A 174 -6.74 -16.96 -5.89
C VAL A 174 -7.67 -17.24 -7.09
N PRO A 175 -8.89 -17.79 -6.86
CA PRO A 175 -10.08 -17.47 -7.66
C PRO A 175 -11.18 -16.74 -6.83
N GLN A 176 -12.08 -16.01 -7.52
CA GLN A 176 -13.11 -15.07 -7.01
C GLN A 176 -14.30 -15.70 -6.25
N PRO A 177 -15.14 -14.92 -5.52
CA PRO A 177 -14.89 -13.71 -4.72
C PRO A 177 -15.29 -13.92 -3.23
N LEU A 178 -14.96 -13.01 -2.29
CA LEU A 178 -15.76 -12.69 -1.08
C LEU A 178 -15.11 -11.64 -0.15
N GLN A 179 -16.00 -10.99 0.62
CA GLN A 179 -15.90 -9.80 1.49
C GLN A 179 -14.86 -9.84 2.62
N VAL A 180 -14.41 -8.65 3.03
CA VAL A 180 -13.27 -8.39 3.93
C VAL A 180 -13.78 -8.03 5.33
N ASP A 181 -13.43 -8.81 6.35
CA ASP A 181 -13.49 -8.43 7.77
C ASP A 181 -12.16 -8.75 8.45
N ALA A 182 -11.77 -7.90 9.39
CA ALA A 182 -10.49 -7.95 10.10
C ALA A 182 -10.60 -8.86 11.33
N ASP A 183 -10.19 -10.13 11.18
CA ASP A 183 -9.87 -11.04 12.30
C ASP A 183 -8.90 -12.15 11.82
N GLU A 184 -8.39 -12.99 12.73
CA GLU A 184 -7.31 -13.98 12.53
C GLU A 184 -7.50 -14.97 11.35
N ASP A 185 -8.69 -15.01 10.72
CA ASP A 185 -9.00 -15.68 9.45
C ASP A 185 -8.82 -14.77 8.21
N ARG A 186 -7.63 -14.18 8.03
CA ARG A 186 -7.34 -13.27 6.90
C ARG A 186 -7.50 -13.98 5.54
N LYS A 187 -8.63 -13.77 4.87
CA LYS A 187 -8.90 -14.26 3.50
C LYS A 187 -8.11 -13.43 2.47
N PRO A 188 -7.56 -14.04 1.40
CA PRO A 188 -6.90 -13.29 0.32
C PRO A 188 -7.89 -12.33 -0.34
N ARG A 189 -7.45 -11.10 -0.63
CA ARG A 189 -8.25 -10.15 -1.41
C ARG A 189 -8.41 -10.64 -2.85
N THR A 190 -9.49 -10.23 -3.50
CA THR A 190 -9.65 -10.48 -4.93
C THR A 190 -8.70 -9.59 -5.74
N LEU A 191 -8.38 -10.02 -6.96
CA LEU A 191 -7.60 -9.21 -7.89
C LEU A 191 -8.27 -7.85 -8.18
N GLU A 192 -9.61 -7.84 -8.27
CA GLU A 192 -10.38 -6.63 -8.55
C GLU A 192 -10.32 -5.63 -7.39
N ASP A 193 -10.40 -6.11 -6.14
CA ASP A 193 -10.25 -5.24 -4.96
C ASP A 193 -8.85 -4.64 -4.86
N MET A 194 -7.83 -5.45 -5.15
CA MET A 194 -6.45 -4.99 -5.20
C MET A 194 -6.25 -3.93 -6.29
N GLU A 195 -6.80 -4.14 -7.48
CA GLU A 195 -6.70 -3.16 -8.56
C GLU A 195 -7.45 -1.87 -8.23
N LYS A 196 -8.64 -1.95 -7.63
CA LYS A 196 -9.38 -0.77 -7.17
C LYS A 196 -8.58 0.05 -6.14
N GLU A 197 -7.99 -0.62 -5.16
CA GLU A 197 -7.12 0.05 -4.18
C GLU A 197 -5.89 0.66 -4.84
N ALA A 198 -5.26 -0.06 -5.78
CA ALA A 198 -4.09 0.44 -6.49
C ALA A 198 -4.43 1.67 -7.35
N LEU A 199 -5.57 1.65 -8.04
CA LEU A 199 -6.07 2.80 -8.82
C LEU A 199 -6.42 3.98 -7.92
N TRP A 200 -7.02 3.74 -6.76
CA TRP A 200 -7.29 4.79 -5.78
C TRP A 200 -5.99 5.39 -5.22
N LEU A 201 -5.02 4.55 -4.84
CA LEU A 201 -3.72 5.02 -4.34
C LEU A 201 -2.96 5.83 -5.38
N LYS A 202 -3.01 5.44 -6.67
CA LYS A 202 -2.39 6.20 -7.78
C LYS A 202 -2.81 7.66 -7.80
N THR A 203 -4.03 8.00 -7.37
CA THR A 203 -4.53 9.39 -7.38
C THR A 203 -3.78 10.32 -6.43
N PHE A 204 -3.00 9.79 -5.49
CA PHE A 204 -2.23 10.57 -4.51
C PHE A 204 -0.76 10.75 -4.87
N PHE A 205 -0.33 10.20 -6.00
CA PHE A 205 1.01 10.37 -6.54
C PHE A 205 0.92 11.29 -7.76
N ASP A 206 1.82 12.26 -7.84
CA ASP A 206 1.93 13.11 -9.02
C ASP A 206 2.27 12.21 -10.23
N PRO A 207 1.71 12.49 -11.43
CA PRO A 207 2.11 11.79 -12.63
C PRO A 207 3.63 11.99 -12.79
N VAL A 208 4.38 10.89 -12.73
CA VAL A 208 5.83 10.90 -12.87
C VAL A 208 6.17 11.59 -14.19
N GLU A 209 6.68 12.82 -14.11
CA GLU A 209 7.20 13.52 -15.28
C GLU A 209 8.41 12.73 -15.80
N GLY A 210 8.29 12.24 -17.04
CA GLY A 210 9.42 11.86 -17.88
C GLY A 210 10.33 10.74 -17.37
N SER A 211 10.03 9.51 -17.79
CA SER A 211 11.10 8.60 -18.27
C SER A 211 11.31 8.76 -19.76
#